data_AF-A0ABD8B2N4-F1
#
_entry.id   AF-A0ABD8B2N4-F1
#
_cell.length_a   1.000
_cell.length_b   1.000
_cell.length_c   1.000
_cell.angle_alpha   90.00
_cell.angle_beta   90.00
_cell.angle_gamma   90.00
#
_symmetry.space_group_name_H-M   'P 1'
#
loop_
_entity.id
_entity.type
_entity.pdbx_description
1 polymer ?
#
loop_
_entity_poly.entity_id
_entity_poly.type
_entity_poly.pdbx_seq_one_letter_code
_entity_poly.pdbx_strand_id
1 'polypeptide(L)' 'MKIYPKDVKRADLPHIRFHDLRHTHATLLLSKDINDKVISERLGHSKISVTLDTYSHVIPSMQQEVTNTLEEIVFL' A
#
# COMPACT_ATOMS: atom_id res chain seq x y z
N MET A 1 14.64 -11.84 10.85
CA MET A 1 15.28 -11.57 9.55
C MET A 1 15.89 -10.16 9.61
N LYS A 2 17.13 -9.95 9.17
CA LYS A 2 17.85 -8.66 9.27
C LYS A 2 18.19 -8.14 7.87
N ILE A 3 18.06 -6.83 7.66
CA ILE A 3 18.69 -6.14 6.51
C ILE A 3 20.13 -5.83 6.90
N TYR A 4 21.10 -6.24 6.09
CA TYR A 4 22.51 -5.93 6.35
C TYR A 4 22.91 -4.63 5.63
N PRO A 5 23.59 -3.69 6.32
CA PRO A 5 24.00 -2.41 5.73
C PRO A 5 24.86 -2.55 4.46
N LYS A 6 25.66 -3.62 4.38
CA LYS A 6 26.48 -3.93 3.20
C LYS A 6 25.64 -4.17 1.94
N ASP A 7 24.46 -4.78 2.09
CA ASP A 7 23.60 -5.12 0.95
C ASP A 7 22.87 -3.87 0.46
N VAL A 8 22.42 -3.03 1.39
CA VAL A 8 21.83 -1.70 1.10
C VAL A 8 22.83 -0.81 0.36
N LYS A 9 24.08 -0.76 0.83
CA LYS A 9 25.15 0.02 0.18
C LYS A 9 25.52 -0.50 -1.21
N ARG A 10 25.51 -1.83 -1.40
CA ARG A 10 25.75 -2.45 -2.72
C ARG A 10 24.64 -2.16 -3.72
N ALA A 11 23.40 -2.04 -3.25
CA ALA A 11 22.23 -1.75 -4.06
C ALA A 11 22.00 -0.24 -4.28
N ASP A 12 22.87 0.62 -3.74
CA ASP A 12 22.73 2.08 -3.75
C ASP A 12 21.37 2.57 -3.23
N LEU A 13 20.85 1.90 -2.21
CA LEU A 13 19.57 2.23 -1.58
C LEU A 13 19.78 3.13 -0.37
N PRO A 14 18.81 4.01 -0.06
CA PRO A 14 18.81 4.74 1.20
C PRO A 14 18.72 3.77 2.38
N HIS A 15 19.03 4.25 3.58
CA HIS A 15 18.86 3.42 4.77
C HIS A 15 17.39 3.03 4.94
N ILE A 16 17.10 1.74 4.82
CA ILE A 16 15.78 1.16 5.00
C ILE A 16 15.79 0.16 6.14
N ARG A 17 14.72 0.16 6.94
CA ARG A 17 14.48 -0.83 7.99
C ARG A 17 13.71 -2.00 7.40
N PHE A 18 13.75 -3.14 8.08
CA PHE A 18 12.98 -4.32 7.65
C PHE A 18 11.46 -4.06 7.61
N HIS A 19 10.94 -3.25 8.54
CA HIS A 19 9.53 -2.87 8.56
C HIS A 19 9.13 -2.04 7.33
N ASP A 20 10.06 -1.33 6.70
CA ASP A 20 9.77 -0.49 5.53
C ASP A 20 9.50 -1.36 4.28
N LEU A 21 9.99 -2.61 4.26
CA LEU A 21 9.60 -3.60 3.24
C LEU A 21 8.13 -3.98 3.36
N ARG A 22 7.61 -4.09 4.60
CA ARG A 22 6.19 -4.37 4.86
C ARG A 22 5.31 -3.21 4.39
N HIS A 23 5.75 -1.97 4.60
CA HIS A 23 5.09 -0.79 4.06
C HIS A 23 5.09 -0.79 2.53
N THR A 24 6.25 -1.04 1.91
CA THR A 24 6.37 -1.12 0.44
C THR A 24 5.44 -2.18 -0.14
N HIS A 25 5.37 -3.35 0.49
CA HIS A 25 4.48 -4.44 0.09
C HIS A 25 3.00 -4.03 0.13
N ALA A 26 2.56 -3.37 1.21
CA ALA A 26 1.19 -2.89 1.34
C ALA A 26 0.85 -1.84 0.27
N THR A 27 1.73 -0.85 0.09
CA THR A 27 1.57 0.22 -0.90
C THR A 27 1.47 -0.33 -2.32
N LEU A 28 2.29 -1.34 -2.67
CA LEU A 28 2.22 -1.98 -3.99
C LEU A 28 0.88 -2.70 -4.23
N LEU A 29 0.34 -3.40 -3.22
CA LEU A 29 -0.96 -4.06 -3.37
C LEU A 29 -2.11 -3.05 -3.51
N LEU A 30 -2.05 -1.95 -2.76
CA LEU A 30 -3.03 -0.86 -2.90
C LEU A 30 -2.96 -0.20 -4.27
N SER A 31 -1.76 0.01 -4.81
CA SER A 31 -1.59 0.54 -6.17
C SER A 31 -2.14 -0.37 -7.27
N LYS A 32 -2.48 -1.62 -6.93
CA LYS A 32 -3.11 -2.60 -7.82
C LYS A 32 -4.59 -2.80 -7.51
N ASP A 33 -5.19 -1.87 -6.77
CA ASP A 33 -6.61 -1.87 -6.40
C ASP A 33 -7.05 -3.17 -5.69
N ILE A 34 -6.12 -3.79 -4.96
CA ILE A 34 -6.45 -4.97 -4.15
C ILE A 34 -7.19 -4.50 -2.90
N ASN A 35 -8.31 -5.15 -2.61
CA ASN A 35 -9.16 -4.84 -1.46
C ASN A 35 -8.39 -4.75 -0.12
N ASP A 36 -8.61 -3.66 0.62
CA ASP A 36 -7.93 -3.36 1.89
C ASP A 36 -8.05 -4.47 2.94
N LYS A 37 -9.18 -5.20 2.97
CA LYS A 37 -9.39 -6.32 3.89
C LYS A 37 -8.45 -7.47 3.58
N VAL A 38 -8.29 -7.78 2.29
CA VAL A 38 -7.38 -8.84 1.82
C VAL A 38 -5.94 -8.46 2.13
N ILE A 39 -5.57 -7.20 1.93
CA ILE A 39 -4.24 -6.69 2.30
C ILE A 39 -4.04 -6.78 3.81
N SER A 40 -5.02 -6.37 4.60
CA SER A 40 -4.99 -6.44 6.07
C SER A 40 -4.79 -7.85 6.58
N GLU A 41 -5.53 -8.83 6.05
CA GLU A 41 -5.41 -10.26 6.38
C GLU A 41 -4.04 -10.80 5.99
N ARG A 42 -3.56 -10.48 4.78
CA ARG A 42 -2.23 -10.88 4.30
C ARG A 42 -1.10 -10.32 5.15
N LEU A 43 -1.26 -9.11 5.65
CA LEU A 43 -0.32 -8.49 6.56
C LEU A 43 -0.46 -9.08 7.99
N GLY A 44 -1.60 -9.64 8.35
CA GLY A 44 -1.89 -10.15 9.69
C GLY A 44 -2.23 -9.03 10.67
N HIS A 45 -2.85 -7.94 10.19
CA HIS A 45 -3.39 -6.91 11.08
C HIS A 45 -4.69 -7.41 11.71
N SER A 46 -4.77 -7.33 13.04
CA SER A 46 -5.95 -7.73 13.83
C SER A 46 -7.17 -6.84 13.57
N LYS A 47 -6.96 -5.62 13.08
CA LYS A 47 -8.00 -4.67 12.70
C LYS A 47 -7.68 -4.09 11.33
N ILE A 48 -8.67 -4.06 10.45
CA ILE A 48 -8.56 -3.43 9.12
C ILE A 48 -8.23 -1.94 9.22
N SER A 49 -8.68 -1.26 10.29
CA SER A 49 -8.38 0.15 10.53
C SER A 49 -6.88 0.43 10.52
N VAL A 50 -6.04 -0.49 11.00
CA VAL A 50 -4.58 -0.30 10.97
C VAL A 50 -4.07 -0.14 9.54
N THR A 51 -4.59 -0.93 8.60
CA THR A 51 -4.23 -0.84 7.18
C THR A 51 -4.76 0.46 6.56
N LEU A 52 -6.02 0.79 6.81
CA LEU A 52 -6.66 2.00 6.30
C LEU A 52 -5.99 3.27 6.84
N ASP A 53 -5.78 3.37 8.14
CA ASP A 53 -5.15 4.52 8.80
C ASP A 53 -3.71 4.71 8.30
N THR A 54 -2.99 3.62 8.03
CA THR A 54 -1.60 3.68 7.59
C THR A 54 -1.46 4.03 6.11
N TYR A 55 -2.34 3.54 5.23
CA TYR A 55 -2.11 3.59 3.78
C TYR A 55 -3.19 4.31 2.96
N SER A 56 -4.27 4.79 3.58
CA SER A 56 -5.35 5.54 2.90
C SER A 56 -4.85 6.74 2.09
N HIS A 57 -3.73 7.36 2.47
CA HIS A 57 -3.14 8.48 1.75
C HIS A 57 -2.51 8.10 0.40
N VAL A 58 -2.32 6.80 0.11
CA VAL A 58 -1.80 6.30 -1.17
C VAL A 58 -2.94 5.91 -2.14
N ILE A 59 -4.18 6.05 -1.68
CA ILE A 59 -5.43 5.85 -2.42
C ILE A 59 -5.91 7.06 -3.29
N PRO A 60 -5.21 8.20 -3.48
CA PRO A 60 -5.75 9.32 -4.29
C PRO A 60 -6.15 8.94 -5.72
N SER A 61 -5.51 7.94 -6.35
CA SER A 61 -5.90 7.48 -7.68
C SER A 61 -7.30 6.86 -7.71
N MET A 62 -7.73 6.18 -6.63
CA MET A 62 -9.06 5.56 -6.58
C MET A 62 -10.19 6.60 -6.44
N GLN A 63 -9.95 7.74 -5.79
CA GLN A 63 -10.95 8.81 -5.70
C GLN A 63 -11.30 9.39 -7.08
N GLN A 64 -10.28 9.56 -7.93
CA GLN A 64 -10.50 10.01 -9.30
C GLN A 64 -11.22 8.94 -10.13
N GLU A 65 -10.84 7.67 -9.95
CA GLU A 65 -11.47 6.55 -10.66
C GLU A 65 -12.93 6.33 -10.24
N VAL A 66 -13.24 6.49 -8.95
CA VAL A 66 -14.62 6.50 -8.42
C VAL A 66 -15.40 7.67 -9.02
N THR A 67 -14.81 8.86 -9.11
CA THR A 67 -15.45 10.03 -9.73
C THR A 67 -15.79 9.74 -11.19
N ASN A 68 -14.84 9.22 -11.95
CA ASN A 68 -15.04 8.87 -13.36
C ASN A 68 -16.12 7.78 -13.54
N THR A 69 -16.10 6.75 -12.68
CA THR A 69 -17.12 5.69 -12.68
C THR A 69 -18.50 6.24 -12.34
N LEU A 70 -18.59 7.14 -11.37
CA LEU A 70 -19.84 7.80 -11.00
C LEU A 70 -20.35 8.67 -12.15
N GLU A 71 -19.48 9.41 -12.83
CA GLU A 71 -19.85 10.20 -14.02
C GLU A 71 -20.41 9.30 -15.13
N GLU A 72 -19.80 8.14 -15.41
CA GLU A 72 -20.34 7.16 -16.36
C GLU A 72 -21.70 6.61 -15.92
N ILE A 73 -21.90 6.30 -14.64
CA ILE A 73 -23.18 5.75 -14.16
C ILE A 73 -24.31 6.80 -14.16
N VAL A 74 -23.98 8.06 -13.88
CA VAL A 74 -24.98 9.14 -13.69
C VAL A 74 -25.29 9.89 -14.98
N PHE A 75 -24.33 10.00 -15.90
CA PHE A 75 -24.47 10.79 -17.13
C PHE A 75 -24.55 9.94 -18.42
N LEU A 76 -24.56 8.62 -18.33
CA LEU A 76 -25.05 7.70 -19.38
C LEU A 76 -26.43 7.15 -19.00
#